data_AF-B8MN83-F1
#
_entry.id   AF-B8MN83-F1
#
_cell.length_a   1.000
_cell.length_b   1.000
_cell.length_c   1.000
_cell.angle_alpha   90.00
_cell.angle_beta   90.00
_cell.angle_gamma   90.00
#
_symmetry.space_group_name_H-M   'P 1'
#
loop_
_entity.id
_entity.type
_entity.pdbx_description
1 polymer ?
#
loop_
_entity_poly.entity_id
_entity_poly.type
_entity_poly.pdbx_seq_one_letter_code
_entity_poly.pdbx_strand_id
1 'polypeptide(L)'
;MSERRKASGPPSYAPLQLTLKKPRISYSFRFFRPQESCSRAGEAAKALTTLPEVYFPQTTILAGDLNLLHNRWQPSLQHSPTTFAEPFINWLDLQGLVLISDIDCPTHERGNVLDLSFASSPLALAGAKASIASHLDATSNHQPLITTVPWDQRYKKTAQKLRFDTLDHTSFLSLLTSNLTGTESSAATEEDLDTLAEKLTSAIQGAYRGSAKRTMIQGIGQS
;
A
#
# COMPACT_ATOMS: atom_id res chain seq x y z
N MET A 1 7.26 7.05 57.10
CA MET A 1 6.29 6.51 56.12
C MET A 1 6.89 6.69 54.74
N SER A 2 7.15 5.57 54.05
CA SER A 2 7.75 5.54 52.71
C SER A 2 6.65 5.22 51.71
N GLU A 3 6.26 6.20 50.90
CA GLU A 3 5.33 5.98 49.79
C GLU A 3 6.12 5.50 48.57
N ARG A 4 5.98 4.20 48.29
CA ARG A 4 6.40 3.60 47.02
C ARG A 4 5.57 4.20 45.89
N ARG A 5 6.22 4.99 45.02
CA ARG A 5 5.66 5.34 43.71
C ARG A 5 5.49 4.05 42.91
N LYS A 6 4.24 3.70 42.57
CA LYS A 6 3.92 2.66 41.59
C LYS A 6 4.63 3.00 40.28
N ALA A 7 5.41 2.06 39.76
CA ALA A 7 5.95 2.12 38.42
C ALA A 7 4.79 2.26 37.43
N SER A 8 4.76 3.35 36.68
CA SER A 8 3.93 3.49 35.50
C SER A 8 4.36 2.42 34.49
N GLY A 9 3.43 1.56 34.07
CA GLY A 9 3.67 0.61 32.98
C GLY A 9 4.09 1.31 31.68
N PRO A 10 4.58 0.55 30.68
CA PRO A 10 5.01 1.13 29.41
C PRO A 10 3.83 1.88 28.73
N PRO A 11 4.09 3.03 28.08
CA PRO A 11 3.04 3.81 27.42
C PRO A 11 2.36 2.98 26.32
N SER A 12 1.03 2.98 26.33
CA SER A 12 0.21 2.36 25.30
C SER A 12 0.15 3.29 24.08
N TYR A 13 0.92 2.96 23.04
CA TYR A 13 0.87 3.62 21.74
C TYR A 13 -0.25 2.98 20.90
N ALA A 14 -1.48 3.50 21.01
CA ALA A 14 -2.56 3.05 20.15
C ALA A 14 -2.63 3.97 18.90
N PRO A 15 -2.11 3.56 17.73
CA PRO A 15 -2.32 4.32 16.50
C PRO A 15 -3.83 4.37 16.21
N LEU A 16 -4.34 5.54 15.84
CA LEU A 16 -5.69 5.62 15.28
C LEU A 16 -5.65 4.97 13.90
N GLN A 17 -6.18 3.75 13.80
CA GLN A 17 -6.26 2.99 12.57
C GLN A 17 -7.66 3.14 11.96
N LEU A 18 -7.75 3.91 10.87
CA LEU A 18 -8.93 3.90 10.01
C LEU A 18 -8.69 2.86 8.91
N THR A 19 -9.49 1.79 8.94
CA THR A 19 -9.45 0.76 7.89
C THR A 19 -10.70 0.86 7.03
N LEU A 20 -10.56 1.35 5.81
CA LEU A 20 -11.63 1.30 4.81
C LEU A 20 -11.57 -0.07 4.13
N LYS A 21 -12.45 -0.99 4.55
CA LYS A 21 -12.59 -2.32 3.94
C LYS A 21 -13.59 -2.28 2.78
N LYS A 22 -13.09 -2.48 1.55
CA LYS A 22 -13.89 -2.97 0.41
C LYS A 22 -13.36 -4.34 0.00
N PRO A 23 -14.14 -5.18 -0.71
CA PRO A 23 -13.86 -6.61 -0.87
C PRO A 23 -12.52 -6.99 -1.51
N ARG A 24 -11.68 -6.05 -1.97
CA ARG A 24 -10.36 -6.33 -2.57
C ARG A 24 -9.25 -5.30 -2.31
N ILE A 25 -9.48 -4.22 -1.56
CA ILE A 25 -8.46 -3.22 -1.23
C ILE A 25 -8.72 -2.72 0.19
N SER A 26 -7.71 -2.80 1.06
CA SER A 26 -7.75 -2.29 2.43
C SER A 26 -6.79 -1.12 2.55
N TYR A 27 -7.32 0.08 2.76
CA TYR A 27 -6.49 1.24 3.08
C TYR A 27 -6.33 1.31 4.59
N SER A 28 -5.08 1.29 5.06
CA SER A 28 -4.76 1.56 6.46
C SER A 28 -4.24 2.99 6.55
N PHE A 29 -5.00 3.85 7.22
CA PHE A 29 -4.53 5.17 7.63
C PHE A 29 -4.12 5.09 9.09
N ARG A 30 -2.86 5.46 9.37
CA ARG A 30 -2.36 5.55 10.74
C ARG A 30 -2.05 7.00 11.04
N PHE A 31 -2.80 7.54 11.99
CA PHE A 31 -2.53 8.86 12.56
C PHE A 31 -1.85 8.67 13.91
N PHE A 32 -0.64 9.20 14.03
CA PHE A 32 0.06 9.23 15.31
C PHE A 32 0.00 10.64 15.89
N ARG A 33 -0.47 10.74 17.13
CA ARG A 33 -0.29 11.93 17.97
C ARG A 33 0.48 11.50 19.22
N PRO A 34 1.67 12.06 19.49
CA PRO A 34 2.33 11.80 20.75
C PRO A 34 1.44 12.25 21.93
N GLN A 35 1.41 11.50 23.03
CA GLN A 35 0.84 12.00 24.30
C GLN A 35 1.61 13.24 24.74
N GLU A 36 1.01 14.11 25.56
CA GLU A 36 1.65 15.35 26.06
C GLU A 36 3.01 15.10 26.76
N SER A 37 3.25 13.89 27.27
CA SER A 37 4.53 13.46 27.86
C SER A 37 5.56 12.94 26.84
N CYS A 38 5.17 12.82 25.56
CA CYS A 38 5.93 12.29 24.43
C CYS A 38 6.34 13.44 23.48
N SER A 39 6.64 14.62 24.03
CA SER A 39 7.22 15.77 23.33
C SER A 39 8.69 15.56 22.93
N ARG A 40 9.17 14.32 22.91
CA ARG A 40 10.56 13.97 22.65
C ARG A 40 10.74 13.60 21.18
N ALA A 41 11.72 14.23 20.55
CA ALA A 41 12.02 14.08 19.13
C ALA A 41 12.11 12.59 18.72
N GLY A 42 11.29 12.20 17.75
CA GLY A 42 11.32 10.87 17.13
C GLY A 42 10.70 9.71 17.91
N GLU A 43 10.07 9.90 19.09
CA GLU A 43 9.43 8.79 19.81
C GLU A 43 8.27 8.14 19.02
N ALA A 44 7.50 8.96 18.29
CA ALA A 44 6.48 8.49 17.36
C ALA A 44 7.06 7.52 16.31
N ALA A 45 8.15 7.94 15.67
CA ALA A 45 8.87 7.15 14.69
C ALA A 45 9.42 5.87 15.31
N LYS A 46 10.01 5.92 16.51
CA LYS A 46 10.49 4.72 17.22
C LYS A 46 9.35 3.73 17.45
N ALA A 47 8.22 4.19 17.98
CA ALA A 47 7.06 3.33 18.21
C ALA A 47 6.60 2.66 16.91
N LEU A 48 6.54 3.40 15.80
CA LEU A 48 6.18 2.86 14.49
C LEU A 48 7.14 1.75 14.02
N THR A 49 8.46 1.93 14.20
CA THR A 49 9.44 0.91 13.80
C THR A 49 9.35 -0.39 14.63
N THR A 50 8.71 -0.37 15.80
CA THR A 50 8.50 -1.56 16.63
C THR A 50 7.22 -2.34 16.29
N LEU A 51 6.34 -1.77 15.46
CA LEU A 51 5.09 -2.44 15.11
C LEU A 51 5.34 -3.62 14.16
N PRO A 52 4.66 -4.76 14.35
CA PRO A 52 4.75 -5.89 13.43
C PRO A 52 4.39 -5.53 11.99
N GLU A 53 5.05 -6.16 11.01
CA GLU A 53 4.83 -5.90 9.57
C GLU A 53 3.38 -6.10 9.11
N VAL A 54 2.60 -6.93 9.82
CA VAL A 54 1.17 -7.12 9.54
C VAL A 54 0.36 -5.80 9.62
N TYR A 55 0.89 -4.80 10.31
CA TYR A 55 0.31 -3.46 10.37
C TYR A 55 0.67 -2.57 9.17
N PHE A 56 1.48 -3.02 8.23
CA PHE A 56 1.86 -2.26 7.03
C PHE A 56 1.49 -3.04 5.76
N PRO A 57 0.18 -3.16 5.43
CA PRO A 57 -0.25 -3.81 4.20
C PRO A 57 0.25 -3.04 2.96
N GLN A 58 0.18 -3.70 1.81
CA GLN A 58 0.66 -3.18 0.51
C GLN A 58 0.07 -1.81 0.11
N THR A 59 -1.09 -1.45 0.67
CA THR A 59 -1.75 -0.15 0.51
C THR A 59 -1.87 0.57 1.86
N THR A 60 -0.84 1.35 2.19
CA THR A 60 -0.73 2.03 3.50
C THR A 60 -0.46 3.51 3.32
N ILE A 61 -1.07 4.31 4.20
CA ILE A 61 -0.73 5.71 4.41
C ILE A 61 -0.38 5.90 5.89
N LEU A 62 0.77 6.50 6.11
CA LEU A 62 1.30 6.84 7.43
C LEU A 62 1.34 8.35 7.53
N ALA A 63 0.66 8.94 8.49
CA ALA A 63 0.64 10.39 8.66
C ALA A 63 0.67 10.79 10.14
N GLY A 64 1.32 11.91 10.45
CA GLY A 64 1.25 12.51 11.79
C GLY A 64 2.48 13.32 12.14
N ASP A 65 2.45 13.88 13.36
CA ASP A 65 3.59 14.58 13.94
C ASP A 65 4.62 13.54 14.42
N LEU A 66 5.75 13.47 13.71
CA LEU A 66 6.83 12.56 14.05
C LEU A 66 7.90 13.22 14.93
N ASN A 67 7.88 14.55 15.07
CA ASN A 67 8.92 15.34 15.70
C ASN A 67 10.34 14.93 15.25
N LEU A 68 10.53 14.73 13.93
CA LEU A 68 11.82 14.41 13.32
C LEU A 68 12.30 15.55 12.43
N LEU A 69 13.55 15.96 12.61
CA LEU A 69 14.25 16.89 11.72
C LEU A 69 15.14 16.09 10.78
N HIS A 70 15.03 16.31 9.47
CA HIS A 70 15.93 15.72 8.47
C HIS A 70 15.89 16.46 7.13
N ASN A 71 17.02 16.49 6.43
CA ASN A 71 17.14 17.11 5.11
C ASN A 71 16.35 16.38 4.00
N ARG A 72 15.76 15.21 4.28
CA ARG A 72 14.95 14.44 3.31
C ARG A 72 13.59 15.09 3.05
N TRP A 73 13.03 15.76 4.05
CA TRP A 73 11.76 16.50 3.95
C TRP A 73 11.93 18.00 4.19
N GLN A 74 13.07 18.42 4.75
CA GLN A 74 13.43 19.83 4.89
C GLN A 74 14.88 20.07 4.43
N PRO A 75 15.19 20.02 3.12
CA PRO A 75 16.51 20.35 2.58
C PRO A 75 17.10 21.67 3.10
N SER A 76 16.26 22.67 3.39
CA SER A 76 16.65 23.96 3.97
C SER A 76 17.07 23.90 5.45
N LEU A 77 16.98 22.74 6.10
CA LEU A 77 17.30 22.56 7.52
C LEU A 77 18.76 22.93 7.81
N GLN A 78 18.95 23.89 8.71
CA GLN A 78 20.27 24.41 9.11
C GLN A 78 20.86 23.70 10.33
N HIS A 79 20.03 22.95 11.06
CA HIS A 79 20.44 22.24 12.27
C HIS A 79 20.73 20.77 11.98
N SER A 80 21.43 20.10 12.89
CA SER A 80 21.65 18.67 12.80
C SER A 80 20.31 17.92 12.80
N PRO A 81 20.16 16.88 11.95
CA PRO A 81 18.99 16.01 11.99
C PRO A 81 18.78 15.36 13.35
N THR A 82 17.54 14.97 13.63
CA THR A 82 17.24 14.17 14.83
C THR A 82 17.96 12.83 14.74
N THR A 83 18.60 12.37 15.82
CA THR A 83 19.43 11.14 15.83
C THR A 83 18.71 9.90 15.29
N PHE A 84 17.39 9.78 15.50
CA PHE A 84 16.59 8.64 15.02
C PHE A 84 16.02 8.82 13.60
N ALA A 85 16.24 9.96 12.95
CA ALA A 85 15.70 10.20 11.61
C ALA A 85 16.28 9.24 10.56
N GLU A 86 17.60 8.99 10.58
CA GLU A 86 18.26 8.10 9.62
C GLU A 86 17.81 6.63 9.78
N PRO A 87 17.77 6.03 10.99
CA PRO A 87 17.15 4.72 11.18
C PRO A 87 15.70 4.64 10.69
N PHE A 88 14.91 5.69 10.92
CA PHE A 88 13.52 5.73 10.49
C PHE A 88 13.39 5.79 8.96
N ILE A 89 14.27 6.54 8.29
CA ILE A 89 14.39 6.58 6.83
C ILE A 89 14.66 5.19 6.26
N ASN A 90 15.67 4.48 6.80
CA ASN A 90 15.98 3.13 6.37
C ASN A 90 14.79 2.18 6.56
N TRP A 91 14.07 2.33 7.67
CA TRP A 91 12.85 1.57 7.92
C TRP A 91 11.75 1.89 6.89
N LEU A 92 11.51 3.17 6.56
CA LEU A 92 10.55 3.56 5.53
C LEU A 92 10.87 2.93 4.17
N ASP A 93 12.16 2.95 3.79
CA ASP A 93 12.62 2.39 2.52
C ASP A 93 12.42 0.86 2.48
N LEU A 94 12.67 0.16 3.59
CA LEU A 94 12.37 -1.28 3.72
C LEU A 94 10.87 -1.59 3.61
N GLN A 95 10.01 -0.72 4.14
CA GLN A 95 8.55 -0.87 4.03
C GLN A 95 7.99 -0.40 2.68
N GLY A 96 8.83 0.16 1.79
CA GLY A 96 8.38 0.73 0.52
C GLY A 96 7.45 1.93 0.68
N LEU A 97 7.65 2.72 1.75
CA LEU A 97 6.91 3.93 2.04
C LEU A 97 7.69 5.15 1.54
N VAL A 98 7.03 5.97 0.73
CA VAL A 98 7.60 7.18 0.12
C VAL A 98 6.91 8.43 0.66
N LEU A 99 7.70 9.48 0.84
CA LEU A 99 7.21 10.79 1.29
C LEU A 99 6.24 11.36 0.27
N ILE A 100 5.05 11.76 0.74
CA ILE A 100 4.02 12.37 -0.10
C ILE A 100 3.65 13.78 0.37
N SER A 101 4.27 14.26 1.45
CA SER A 101 4.13 15.65 1.93
C SER A 101 5.02 16.59 1.14
N ASP A 102 4.63 17.86 1.07
CA ASP A 102 5.44 18.90 0.45
C ASP A 102 6.79 19.06 1.16
N ILE A 103 7.86 19.12 0.37
CA ILE A 103 9.23 19.31 0.85
C ILE A 103 9.46 20.78 1.18
N ASP A 104 10.21 21.06 2.26
CA ASP A 104 10.55 22.42 2.70
C ASP A 104 9.33 23.33 2.96
N CYS A 105 8.19 22.73 3.29
CA CYS A 105 6.97 23.46 3.64
C CYS A 105 6.71 23.31 5.15
N PRO A 106 7.08 24.32 5.97
CA PRO A 106 6.97 24.22 7.42
C PRO A 106 5.57 23.88 7.90
N THR A 107 5.46 22.84 8.71
CA THR A 107 4.21 22.41 9.33
C THR A 107 4.07 22.92 10.76
N HIS A 108 5.13 23.53 11.31
CA HIS A 108 5.13 24.15 12.63
C HIS A 108 5.55 25.62 12.53
N GLU A 109 4.96 26.50 13.36
CA GLU A 109 5.22 27.96 13.36
C GLU A 109 6.70 28.34 13.53
N ARG A 110 7.49 27.46 14.16
CA ARG A 110 8.96 27.63 14.31
C ARG A 110 9.76 27.35 13.02
N GLY A 111 9.10 27.10 11.90
CA GLY A 111 9.76 26.93 10.60
C GLY A 111 10.25 25.51 10.30
N ASN A 112 9.84 24.52 11.09
CA ASN A 112 10.24 23.12 10.88
C ASN A 112 9.13 22.31 10.21
N VAL A 113 9.53 21.28 9.46
CA VAL A 113 8.64 20.28 8.87
C VAL A 113 8.62 19.05 9.80
N LEU A 114 7.58 18.94 10.64
CA LEU A 114 7.46 17.92 11.70
C LEU A 114 6.29 16.95 11.46
N ASP A 115 5.16 17.47 10.98
CA ASP A 115 4.05 16.67 10.47
C ASP A 115 4.40 16.12 9.08
N LEU A 116 4.43 14.80 8.97
CA LEU A 116 4.86 14.09 7.77
C LEU A 116 3.82 13.05 7.38
N SER A 117 3.64 12.90 6.07
CA SER A 117 2.79 11.88 5.44
C SER A 117 3.59 11.09 4.42
N PHE A 118 3.48 9.77 4.51
CA PHE A 118 4.07 8.79 3.62
C PHE A 118 2.98 7.86 3.07
N ALA A 119 3.18 7.34 1.87
CA ALA A 119 2.32 6.31 1.30
C ALA A 119 3.14 5.17 0.71
N SER A 120 2.56 3.99 0.56
CA SER A 120 3.21 2.92 -0.18
C SER A 120 3.43 3.33 -1.64
N SER A 121 4.52 2.85 -2.25
CA SER A 121 4.90 3.22 -3.62
C SER A 121 3.74 3.13 -4.64
N PRO A 122 2.87 2.10 -4.65
CA PRO A 122 1.73 2.06 -5.56
C PRO A 122 0.73 3.21 -5.36
N LEU A 123 0.50 3.66 -4.11
CA LEU A 123 -0.39 4.78 -3.82
C LEU A 123 0.23 6.12 -4.21
N ALA A 124 1.53 6.29 -3.93
CA ALA A 124 2.25 7.49 -4.37
C ALA A 124 2.26 7.61 -5.90
N LEU A 125 2.55 6.51 -6.62
CA LEU A 125 2.52 6.48 -8.09
C LEU A 125 1.11 6.71 -8.66
N ALA A 126 0.06 6.30 -7.95
CA ALA A 126 -1.31 6.61 -8.35
C ALA A 126 -1.65 8.11 -8.20
N GLY A 127 -0.83 8.89 -7.49
CA GLY A 127 -1.02 10.32 -7.26
C GLY A 127 -1.41 10.70 -5.83
N ALA A 128 -1.16 9.85 -4.82
CA ALA A 128 -1.36 10.23 -3.43
C ALA A 128 -0.41 11.37 -3.05
N LYS A 129 -0.95 12.39 -2.38
CA LYS A 129 -0.20 13.59 -1.97
C LYS A 129 -0.76 14.16 -0.68
N ALA A 130 0.07 14.87 0.08
CA ALA A 130 -0.32 15.63 1.25
C ALA A 130 0.23 17.04 1.16
N SER A 131 -0.60 18.03 1.48
CA SER A 131 -0.23 19.45 1.43
C SER A 131 -0.80 20.20 2.62
N ILE A 132 -0.20 21.35 2.94
CA ILE A 132 -0.74 22.25 3.97
C ILE A 132 -2.13 22.74 3.54
N ALA A 133 -3.07 22.70 4.47
CA ALA A 133 -4.45 23.13 4.29
C ALA A 133 -4.72 24.37 5.14
N SER A 134 -4.07 25.50 4.83
CA SER A 134 -4.16 26.74 5.61
C SER A 134 -5.59 27.26 5.83
N HIS A 135 -6.53 26.91 4.96
CA HIS A 135 -7.96 27.23 5.12
C HIS A 135 -8.66 26.43 6.24
N LEU A 136 -8.02 25.41 6.81
CA LEU A 136 -8.46 24.61 7.94
C LEU A 136 -7.72 24.98 9.24
N ASP A 137 -6.95 26.06 9.24
CA ASP A 137 -6.12 26.46 10.38
C ASP A 137 -7.00 26.62 11.64
N ALA A 138 -6.59 25.91 12.69
CA ALA A 138 -7.30 25.82 13.95
C ALA A 138 -6.66 26.69 15.04
N THR A 139 -5.88 27.73 14.69
CA THR A 139 -5.11 28.58 15.63
C THR A 139 -4.09 27.79 16.47
N SER A 140 -3.61 26.69 15.90
CA SER A 140 -2.61 25.80 16.50
C SER A 140 -1.21 26.20 16.02
N ASN A 141 -0.19 25.90 16.83
CA ASN A 141 1.21 26.04 16.42
C ASN A 141 1.63 25.05 15.31
N HIS A 142 0.76 24.08 15.00
CA HIS A 142 0.88 23.19 13.84
C HIS A 142 -0.14 23.55 12.76
N GLN A 143 0.32 23.51 11.51
CA GLN A 143 -0.49 23.67 10.32
C GLN A 143 -1.18 22.35 9.95
N PRO A 144 -2.50 22.36 9.66
CA PRO A 144 -3.21 21.16 9.24
C PRO A 144 -2.73 20.67 7.87
N LEU A 145 -2.65 19.35 7.70
CA LEU A 145 -2.36 18.69 6.42
C LEU A 145 -3.61 18.05 5.84
N ILE A 146 -3.82 18.21 4.53
CA ILE A 146 -4.81 17.44 3.76
C ILE A 146 -4.11 16.38 2.94
N THR A 147 -4.41 15.11 3.18
CA THR A 147 -3.92 13.99 2.37
C THR A 147 -4.97 13.60 1.34
N THR A 148 -4.65 13.78 0.06
CA THR A 148 -5.48 13.34 -1.07
C THR A 148 -5.02 11.99 -1.54
N VAL A 149 -5.95 11.04 -1.65
CA VAL A 149 -5.68 9.67 -2.11
C VAL A 149 -6.50 9.40 -3.36
N PRO A 150 -5.86 9.08 -4.50
CA PRO A 150 -6.55 8.62 -5.68
C PRO A 150 -7.35 7.37 -5.35
N TRP A 151 -8.66 7.50 -5.47
CA TRP A 151 -9.57 6.42 -5.19
C TRP A 151 -10.18 5.93 -6.50
N ASP A 152 -9.60 4.87 -7.06
CA ASP A 152 -10.18 4.24 -8.26
C ASP A 152 -11.40 3.41 -7.86
N GLN A 153 -12.59 3.99 -8.03
CA GLN A 153 -13.87 3.27 -7.85
C GLN A 153 -14.14 2.26 -8.96
N ARG A 154 -13.34 2.23 -10.04
CA ARG A 154 -13.56 1.29 -11.13
C ARG A 154 -13.46 -0.11 -10.55
N TYR A 155 -14.63 -0.72 -10.42
CA TYR A 155 -14.77 -2.14 -10.15
C TYR A 155 -13.85 -2.85 -11.13
N LYS A 156 -12.70 -3.36 -10.65
CA LYS A 156 -11.90 -4.30 -11.42
C LYS A 156 -12.79 -5.51 -11.59
N LYS A 157 -13.53 -5.54 -12.70
CA LYS A 157 -14.38 -6.65 -13.12
C LYS A 157 -13.50 -7.87 -12.96
N THR A 158 -13.81 -8.70 -11.96
CA THR A 158 -13.08 -9.95 -11.75
C THR A 158 -12.99 -10.61 -13.10
N ALA A 159 -11.79 -11.01 -13.55
CA ALA A 159 -11.66 -11.79 -14.77
C ALA A 159 -12.69 -12.93 -14.64
N GLN A 160 -13.71 -12.92 -15.49
CA GLN A 160 -14.84 -13.81 -15.33
C GLN A 160 -14.28 -15.22 -15.41
N LYS A 161 -14.38 -15.97 -14.31
CA LYS A 161 -13.88 -17.34 -14.26
C LYS A 161 -14.64 -18.12 -15.35
N LEU A 162 -13.89 -18.77 -16.23
CA LEU A 162 -14.43 -19.73 -17.18
C LEU A 162 -15.02 -20.87 -16.37
N ARG A 163 -16.28 -21.22 -16.64
CA ARG A 163 -16.92 -22.30 -15.90
C ARG A 163 -16.75 -23.60 -16.67
N PHE A 164 -16.15 -24.58 -16.01
CA PHE A 164 -15.90 -25.89 -16.58
C PHE A 164 -17.21 -26.61 -16.96
N ASP A 165 -18.29 -26.38 -16.21
CA ASP A 165 -19.62 -26.95 -16.47
C ASP A 165 -20.34 -26.35 -17.70
N THR A 166 -19.77 -25.31 -18.31
CA THR A 166 -20.29 -24.69 -19.54
C THR A 166 -19.44 -25.00 -20.76
N LEU A 167 -18.51 -25.94 -20.64
CA LEU A 167 -17.64 -26.38 -21.72
C LEU A 167 -18.48 -27.04 -22.82
N ASP A 168 -18.47 -26.46 -24.02
CA ASP A 168 -18.97 -27.16 -25.20
C ASP A 168 -17.91 -28.16 -25.69
N HIS A 169 -18.16 -29.45 -25.46
CA HIS A 169 -17.21 -30.51 -25.76
C HIS A 169 -16.86 -30.58 -27.25
N THR A 170 -17.83 -30.34 -28.14
CA THR A 170 -17.60 -30.40 -29.59
C THR A 170 -16.71 -29.26 -30.06
N SER A 171 -16.98 -28.03 -29.61
CA SER A 171 -16.11 -26.88 -29.90
C SER A 171 -14.73 -27.03 -29.25
N PHE A 172 -14.65 -27.57 -28.03
CA PHE A 172 -13.37 -27.80 -27.36
C PHE A 172 -12.48 -28.76 -28.16
N LEU A 173 -13.01 -29.91 -28.59
CA LEU A 173 -12.26 -30.88 -29.38
C LEU A 173 -11.84 -30.31 -30.73
N SER A 174 -12.74 -29.60 -31.43
CA SER A 174 -12.42 -28.96 -32.71
C SER A 174 -11.30 -27.92 -32.57
N LEU A 175 -11.37 -27.06 -31.56
CA LEU A 175 -10.35 -26.05 -31.28
C LEU A 175 -9.04 -26.68 -30.80
N LEU A 176 -9.10 -27.75 -29.99
CA LEU A 176 -7.92 -28.47 -29.53
C LEU A 176 -7.19 -29.12 -30.71
N THR A 177 -7.90 -29.81 -31.60
CA THR A 177 -7.32 -30.37 -32.82
C THR A 177 -6.70 -29.28 -33.69
N SER A 178 -7.39 -28.14 -33.88
CA SER A 178 -6.84 -27.00 -34.64
C SER A 178 -5.63 -26.34 -33.98
N ASN A 179 -5.54 -26.33 -32.65
CA ASN A 179 -4.39 -25.78 -31.93
C ASN A 179 -3.19 -26.73 -31.93
N LEU A 180 -3.43 -28.03 -32.16
CA LEU A 180 -2.41 -29.09 -32.20
C LEU A 180 -1.90 -29.39 -33.62
N THR A 181 -2.54 -28.91 -34.68
CA THR A 181 -2.13 -29.15 -36.09
C THR A 181 -0.75 -28.58 -36.49
N GLY A 182 0.02 -28.04 -35.54
CA GLY A 182 1.41 -27.63 -35.73
C GLY A 182 2.35 -28.03 -34.59
N THR A 183 1.92 -28.91 -33.67
CA THR A 183 2.77 -29.43 -32.59
C THR A 183 3.50 -30.69 -33.03
N GLU A 184 4.23 -30.61 -34.14
CA GLU A 184 5.20 -31.65 -34.50
C GLU A 184 6.52 -31.26 -33.84
N SER A 185 6.97 -32.03 -32.86
CA SER A 185 8.27 -31.82 -32.22
C SER A 185 8.97 -33.16 -32.04
N SER A 186 10.04 -33.38 -32.81
CA SER A 186 11.02 -34.41 -32.51
C SER A 186 11.88 -33.91 -31.36
N ALA A 187 11.46 -34.16 -30.12
CA ALA A 187 12.22 -33.76 -28.94
C ALA A 187 13.51 -34.58 -28.84
N ALA A 188 14.66 -33.92 -28.98
CA ALA A 188 15.99 -34.53 -28.84
C ALA A 188 16.72 -34.03 -27.59
N THR A 189 16.25 -32.93 -26.98
CA THR A 189 16.86 -32.26 -25.82
C THR A 189 15.83 -31.94 -24.72
N GLU A 190 16.30 -31.58 -23.53
CA GLU A 190 15.46 -31.19 -22.39
C GLU A 190 14.70 -29.88 -22.68
N GLU A 191 15.35 -28.93 -23.35
CA GLU A 191 14.74 -27.66 -23.78
C GLU A 191 13.62 -27.87 -24.81
N ASP A 192 13.73 -28.90 -25.66
CA ASP A 192 12.66 -29.28 -26.58
C ASP A 192 11.43 -29.82 -25.84
N LEU A 193 11.64 -30.50 -24.70
CA LEU A 193 10.56 -31.02 -23.86
C LEU A 193 9.80 -29.90 -23.15
N ASP A 194 10.50 -28.92 -22.59
CA ASP A 194 9.86 -27.75 -21.96
C ASP A 194 9.09 -26.93 -23.00
N THR A 195 9.68 -26.70 -24.17
CA THR A 195 9.02 -26.01 -25.28
C THR A 195 7.76 -26.76 -25.74
N LEU A 196 7.80 -28.09 -25.76
CA LEU A 196 6.63 -28.92 -26.08
C LEU A 196 5.56 -28.84 -24.99
N ALA A 197 5.94 -28.87 -23.71
CA ALA A 197 5.03 -28.74 -22.58
C ALA A 197 4.31 -27.39 -22.57
N GLU A 198 5.02 -26.30 -22.87
CA GLU A 198 4.44 -24.96 -23.00
C GLU A 198 3.46 -24.87 -24.17
N LYS A 199 3.81 -25.45 -25.33
CA LYS A 199 2.93 -25.51 -26.50
C LYS A 199 1.64 -26.29 -26.21
N LEU A 200 1.73 -27.45 -25.56
CA LEU A 200 0.58 -28.27 -25.18
C LEU A 200 -0.31 -27.53 -24.17
N THR A 201 0.29 -26.94 -23.14
CA THR A 201 -0.43 -26.17 -22.13
C THR A 201 -1.17 -25.00 -22.76
N SER A 202 -0.52 -24.29 -23.68
CA SER A 202 -1.11 -23.16 -24.40
C SER A 202 -2.25 -23.60 -25.32
N ALA A 203 -2.10 -24.72 -26.03
CA ALA A 203 -3.14 -25.28 -26.90
C ALA A 203 -4.41 -25.67 -26.12
N ILE A 204 -4.24 -26.35 -24.97
CA ILE A 204 -5.33 -26.75 -24.07
C ILE A 204 -6.03 -25.53 -23.48
N GLN A 205 -5.26 -24.55 -22.98
CA GLN A 205 -5.82 -23.32 -22.42
C GLN A 205 -6.56 -22.48 -23.48
N GLY A 206 -6.02 -22.42 -24.70
CA GLY A 206 -6.65 -21.74 -25.84
C GLY A 206 -7.98 -22.38 -26.22
N ALA A 207 -8.01 -23.71 -26.36
CA ALA A 207 -9.22 -24.47 -26.67
C ALA A 207 -10.27 -24.30 -25.56
N TYR A 208 -9.86 -24.37 -24.29
CA TYR A 208 -10.75 -24.16 -23.14
C TYR A 208 -11.35 -22.74 -23.11
N ARG A 209 -10.54 -21.71 -23.41
CA ARG A 209 -11.01 -20.32 -23.48
C ARG A 209 -12.04 -20.09 -24.59
N GLY A 210 -11.92 -20.80 -25.72
CA GLY A 210 -12.83 -20.68 -26.85
C GLY A 210 -14.13 -21.49 -26.73
N SER A 211 -14.17 -22.45 -25.81
CA SER A 211 -15.28 -23.42 -25.68
C SER A 211 -16.07 -23.32 -24.36
N ALA A 212 -15.50 -22.70 -23.32
CA ALA A 212 -16.21 -22.49 -22.05
C ALA A 212 -16.83 -21.09 -21.97
N LYS A 213 -18.06 -21.01 -21.42
CA LYS A 213 -18.71 -19.72 -21.16
C LYS A 213 -18.07 -19.04 -19.96
N ARG A 214 -18.02 -17.71 -20.01
CA ARG A 214 -17.60 -16.88 -18.89
C ARG A 214 -18.77 -16.66 -17.93
N THR A 215 -18.49 -16.58 -16.64
CA THR A 215 -19.51 -16.26 -15.63
C THR A 215 -20.13 -14.89 -15.93
N MET A 216 -21.41 -14.88 -16.32
CA MET A 216 -22.21 -13.66 -16.48
C MET A 216 -22.63 -13.17 -15.10
N ILE A 217 -22.19 -11.97 -14.72
CA ILE A 217 -22.84 -11.24 -13.63
C ILE A 217 -24.00 -10.50 -14.29
N GLN A 218 -25.22 -11.01 -14.13
CA GLN A 218 -26.41 -10.23 -14.43
C GLN A 218 -26.46 -9.08 -13.42
N GLY A 219 -26.44 -7.85 -13.90
CA GLY A 219 -26.61 -6.66 -13.07
C GLY A 219 -27.99 -6.71 -12.43
N ILE A 220 -28.01 -6.86 -11.11
CA ILE A 220 -29.23 -6.68 -10.33
C ILE A 220 -29.44 -5.18 -10.18
N GLY A 221 -30.44 -4.68 -10.92
CA GLY A 221 -31.43 -3.69 -10.48
C GLY A 221 -30.94 -2.35 -9.97
N GLN A 222 -31.18 -1.32 -10.79
CA GLN A 222 -31.50 0.02 -10.27
C GLN A 222 -32.78 -0.06 -9.43
N SER A 223 -32.75 0.54 -8.24
CA SER A 223 -33.87 1.25 -7.60
C SER A 223 -33.32 2.07 -6.44
#